data_AF-A0A2S2PM33-F1
#
_entry.id   AF-A0A2S2PM33-F1
#
_cell.length_a   1.000
_cell.length_b   1.000
_cell.length_c   1.000
_cell.angle_alpha   90.00
_cell.angle_beta   90.00
_cell.angle_gamma   90.00
#
_symmetry.space_group_name_H-M   'P 1'
#
loop_
_entity.id
_entity.type
_entity.pdbx_description
1 polymer ?
#
loop_
_entity_poly.entity_id
_entity_poly.type
_entity_poly.pdbx_seq_one_letter_code
_entity_poly.pdbx_strand_id
1 'polypeptide(L)'
;MIFSSLLYCITNSFMYFATVALWMMMLFWGKAINELLVGFIMKTLKKNATLSDWILYGFGKLPIAVSMIAILISYNTCGTVGLIISAFFYYFLLCTMVQDCIDQLIYYPIIFFKEYFMKGEKPGLNLSLTSIHIHFSLFLLWLLICGCHLPCSIEWARNYHHSKYLDPDPSLITSLILNTCAGILWQMEIPKRNLKFYKQLSNLCIAASIILFLFCQTALFRIAPILTLVFVVITLHQCFSSWIGVQDLIDNQVSGANDKTPQKKVE
;
A
#
# COMPACT_ATOMS: atom_id res chain seq x y z
N MET A 1 23.64 -3.82 30.36
CA MET A 1 24.04 -4.17 28.98
C MET A 1 23.51 -5.53 28.53
N ILE A 2 23.81 -6.64 29.23
CA ILE A 2 23.38 -8.00 28.83
C ILE A 2 21.85 -8.13 28.66
N PHE A 3 21.07 -7.59 29.61
CA PHE A 3 19.61 -7.61 29.54
C PHE A 3 19.06 -6.88 28.30
N SER A 4 19.59 -5.69 27.99
CA SER A 4 19.19 -4.90 26.81
C SER A 4 19.54 -5.62 25.50
N SER A 5 20.72 -6.23 25.42
CA SER A 5 21.14 -7.02 24.25
C SER A 5 20.28 -8.27 24.05
N LEU A 6 19.90 -8.94 25.14
CA LEU A 6 19.03 -10.12 25.09
C LEU A 6 17.62 -9.75 24.61
N LEU A 7 17.06 -8.66 25.14
CA LEU A 7 15.74 -8.16 24.73
C LEU A 7 15.74 -7.75 23.25
N TYR A 8 16.81 -7.09 22.78
CA TYR A 8 17.00 -6.78 21.36
C TYR A 8 17.03 -8.05 20.49
N CYS A 9 17.78 -9.09 20.88
CA CYS A 9 17.83 -10.36 20.15
C CYS A 9 16.46 -11.05 20.08
N ILE A 10 15.69 -11.04 21.18
CA ILE A 10 14.35 -11.62 21.23
C ILE A 10 13.39 -10.85 20.32
N THR A 11 13.36 -9.52 20.43
CA THR A 11 12.49 -8.68 19.58
C THR A 11 12.83 -8.82 18.10
N ASN A 12 14.12 -8.83 17.76
CA ASN A 12 14.56 -9.00 16.39
C ASN A 12 14.17 -10.39 15.84
N SER A 13 14.38 -11.45 16.61
CA SER A 13 13.94 -12.81 16.24
C SER A 13 12.43 -12.90 16.04
N PHE A 14 11.65 -12.30 16.94
CA PHE A 14 10.19 -12.25 16.82
C PHE A 14 9.74 -11.49 15.57
N MET A 15 10.39 -10.37 15.25
CA MET A 15 10.07 -9.57 14.06
C MET A 15 10.38 -10.34 12.76
N TYR A 16 11.53 -11.04 12.70
CA TYR A 16 11.85 -11.91 11.56
C TYR A 16 10.85 -13.04 11.41
N PHE A 17 10.50 -13.71 12.51
CA PHE A 17 9.51 -14.78 12.49
C PHE A 17 8.13 -14.28 12.04
N ALA A 18 7.66 -13.15 12.56
CA ALA A 18 6.40 -12.54 12.16
C ALA A 18 6.39 -12.16 10.67
N THR A 19 7.51 -11.62 10.17
CA THR A 19 7.65 -11.26 8.75
C THR A 19 7.58 -12.48 7.85
N VAL A 20 8.29 -13.56 8.19
CA VAL A 20 8.25 -14.83 7.45
C VAL A 20 6.85 -15.44 7.52
N ALA A 21 6.21 -15.44 8.69
CA ALA A 21 4.86 -15.94 8.86
C ALA A 21 3.85 -15.18 7.99
N LEU A 22 3.93 -13.84 7.95
CA LEU A 22 3.10 -13.01 7.07
C LEU A 22 3.33 -13.34 5.59
N TRP A 23 4.58 -13.54 5.18
CA TRP A 23 4.89 -13.99 3.82
C TRP A 23 4.26 -15.35 3.49
N MET A 24 4.43 -16.34 4.38
CA MET A 24 3.86 -17.67 4.16
C MET A 24 2.32 -17.63 4.11
N MET A 25 1.68 -16.88 5.02
CA MET A 25 0.23 -16.71 5.03
C MET A 25 -0.27 -16.09 3.74
N MET A 26 0.44 -15.07 3.23
CA MET A 26 0.11 -14.42 1.97
C MET A 26 0.21 -15.38 0.78
N LEU A 27 1.25 -16.23 0.73
CA LEU A 27 1.41 -17.24 -0.33
C LEU A 27 0.28 -18.30 -0.30
N PHE A 28 -0.11 -18.76 0.89
CA PHE A 28 -1.16 -19.78 1.02
C PHE A 28 -2.57 -19.22 0.82
N TRP A 29 -2.84 -18.02 1.34
CA TRP A 29 -4.15 -17.39 1.24
C TRP A 29 -4.37 -16.66 -0.09
N GLY A 30 -3.31 -16.32 -0.84
CA GLY A 30 -3.40 -15.61 -2.11
C GLY A 30 -4.41 -16.23 -3.07
N LYS A 31 -4.35 -17.56 -3.27
CA LYS A 31 -5.29 -18.28 -4.13
C LYS A 31 -6.73 -18.23 -3.63
N ALA A 32 -6.96 -18.52 -2.34
CA ALA A 32 -8.29 -18.50 -1.74
C ALA A 32 -8.91 -17.10 -1.77
N ILE A 33 -8.09 -16.08 -1.52
CA ILE A 33 -8.47 -14.66 -1.54
C ILE A 33 -8.81 -14.22 -2.97
N ASN A 34 -8.01 -14.60 -3.97
CA ASN A 34 -8.27 -14.25 -5.36
C ASN A 34 -9.54 -14.94 -5.87
N GLU A 35 -9.74 -16.22 -5.54
CA GLU A 35 -10.99 -16.94 -5.87
C GLU A 35 -12.20 -16.34 -5.15
N LEU A 36 -12.05 -15.91 -3.89
CA LEU A 36 -13.10 -15.20 -3.16
C LEU A 36 -13.40 -13.85 -3.81
N LEU A 37 -12.38 -13.09 -4.22
CA LEU A 37 -12.52 -11.80 -4.90
C LEU A 37 -13.29 -11.97 -6.21
N VAL A 38 -12.79 -12.84 -7.08
CA VAL A 38 -13.41 -13.13 -8.38
C VAL A 38 -14.81 -13.71 -8.19
N GLY A 39 -15.00 -14.57 -7.19
CA GLY A 39 -16.31 -15.13 -6.84
C GLY A 39 -17.29 -14.07 -6.35
N PHE A 40 -16.84 -13.12 -5.52
CA PHE A 40 -17.64 -11.98 -5.06
C PHE A 40 -18.00 -11.07 -6.24
N ILE A 41 -17.04 -10.80 -7.12
CA ILE A 41 -17.26 -10.05 -8.36
C ILE A 41 -18.31 -10.75 -9.21
N MET A 42 -18.09 -12.00 -9.60
CA MET A 42 -19.00 -12.75 -10.46
C MET A 42 -20.40 -12.86 -9.86
N LYS A 43 -20.53 -13.16 -8.56
CA LYS A 43 -21.84 -13.26 -7.89
C LYS A 43 -22.58 -11.92 -7.85
N THR A 44 -21.85 -10.83 -7.64
CA THR A 44 -22.45 -9.49 -7.58
C THR A 44 -22.81 -8.98 -8.98
N LEU A 45 -21.98 -9.27 -9.99
CA LEU A 45 -22.23 -8.99 -11.42
C LEU A 45 -23.46 -9.74 -11.94
N LYS A 46 -23.64 -11.01 -11.55
CA LYS A 46 -24.75 -11.85 -12.06
C LYS A 46 -26.12 -11.43 -11.52
N LYS A 47 -26.17 -10.68 -10.41
CA LYS A 47 -27.42 -10.38 -9.71
C LYS A 47 -28.09 -9.08 -10.18
N ASN A 48 -27.37 -8.14 -10.82
CA ASN A 48 -27.97 -6.89 -11.29
C ASN A 48 -27.08 -6.15 -12.32
N ALA A 49 -27.56 -5.97 -13.56
CA ALA A 49 -26.81 -5.39 -14.68
C ALA A 49 -26.52 -3.87 -14.55
N THR A 50 -27.24 -3.16 -13.67
CA THR A 50 -26.94 -1.75 -13.35
C THR A 50 -25.93 -1.61 -12.20
N LEU A 51 -25.79 -2.63 -11.35
CA LEU A 51 -24.70 -2.73 -10.37
C LEU A 51 -23.39 -3.09 -11.05
N SER A 52 -23.40 -3.85 -12.16
CA SER A 52 -22.15 -4.22 -12.82
C SER A 52 -21.36 -3.03 -13.33
N ASP A 53 -22.02 -2.00 -13.89
CA ASP A 53 -21.35 -0.79 -14.36
C ASP A 53 -20.87 0.09 -13.19
N TRP A 54 -21.67 0.18 -12.12
CA TRP A 54 -21.28 0.84 -10.87
C TRP A 54 -20.12 0.13 -10.15
N ILE A 55 -20.06 -1.19 -10.26
CA ILE A 55 -19.01 -2.02 -9.66
C ILE A 55 -17.76 -2.02 -10.54
N LEU A 56 -17.87 -2.05 -11.87
CA LEU A 56 -16.71 -1.87 -12.76
C LEU A 56 -16.07 -0.49 -12.57
N TYR A 57 -16.89 0.56 -12.46
CA TYR A 57 -16.44 1.90 -12.06
C TYR A 57 -15.93 1.92 -10.60
N GLY A 58 -16.57 1.14 -9.74
CA GLY A 58 -16.23 0.92 -8.34
C GLY A 58 -14.97 0.08 -8.13
N PHE A 59 -14.49 -0.71 -9.10
CA PHE A 59 -13.28 -1.52 -8.99
C PHE A 59 -12.04 -0.67 -9.20
N GLY A 60 -12.07 0.26 -10.16
CA GLY A 60 -11.05 1.31 -10.28
C GLY A 60 -11.06 2.27 -9.07
N LYS A 61 -12.21 2.43 -8.41
CA LYS A 61 -12.38 3.28 -7.22
C LYS A 61 -12.44 2.51 -5.90
N LEU A 62 -12.22 1.20 -5.90
CA LEU A 62 -12.43 0.34 -4.73
C LEU A 62 -11.55 0.79 -3.56
N PRO A 63 -10.26 1.10 -3.79
CA PRO A 63 -9.42 1.56 -2.68
C PRO A 63 -9.86 2.91 -2.08
N ILE A 64 -10.47 3.79 -2.88
CA ILE A 64 -11.04 5.07 -2.41
C ILE A 64 -12.27 4.82 -1.55
N ALA A 65 -13.17 3.97 -2.04
CA ALA A 65 -14.41 3.66 -1.33
C ALA A 65 -14.09 3.04 0.05
N VAL A 66 -13.11 2.13 0.10
CA VAL A 66 -12.68 1.52 1.37
C VAL A 66 -12.06 2.55 2.32
N SER A 67 -11.19 3.43 1.81
CA SER A 67 -10.62 4.52 2.62
C SER A 67 -11.71 5.43 3.20
N MET A 68 -12.71 5.82 2.39
CA MET A 68 -13.84 6.64 2.85
C MET A 68 -14.69 5.93 3.90
N ILE A 69 -14.97 4.64 3.72
CA ILE A 69 -15.69 3.84 4.71
C ILE A 69 -14.89 3.75 6.02
N ALA A 70 -13.58 3.53 5.95
CA ALA A 70 -12.72 3.48 7.13
C ALA A 70 -12.67 4.83 7.88
N ILE A 71 -12.68 5.95 7.16
CA ILE A 71 -12.80 7.31 7.73
C ILE A 71 -14.15 7.46 8.45
N LEU A 72 -15.26 7.09 7.81
CA LEU A 72 -16.59 7.17 8.41
C LEU A 72 -16.70 6.29 9.67
N ILE A 73 -16.13 5.08 9.64
CA ILE A 73 -16.08 4.20 10.82
C ILE A 73 -15.23 4.83 11.93
N SER A 74 -14.11 5.46 11.58
CA SER A 74 -13.26 6.17 12.56
C SER A 74 -14.02 7.27 13.29
N TYR A 75 -14.87 8.02 12.59
CA TYR A 75 -15.71 9.06 13.19
C TYR A 75 -16.84 8.51 14.09
N ASN A 76 -17.38 7.33 13.77
CA ASN A 76 -18.51 6.75 14.51
C ASN A 76 -18.09 5.85 15.68
N THR A 77 -16.83 5.40 15.71
CA THR A 77 -16.33 4.42 16.69
C THR A 77 -15.03 4.91 17.36
N CYS A 78 -13.89 4.36 16.96
CA CYS A 78 -12.56 4.88 17.31
C CYS A 78 -11.65 4.80 16.08
N GLY A 79 -10.66 5.69 16.01
CA GLY A 79 -9.70 5.77 14.93
C GLY A 79 -8.98 4.45 14.70
N THR A 80 -8.61 3.73 15.76
CA THR A 80 -7.95 2.43 15.65
C THR A 80 -8.78 1.38 14.93
N VAL A 81 -10.11 1.34 15.10
CA VAL A 81 -10.96 0.38 14.38
C VAL A 81 -10.92 0.66 12.88
N GLY A 82 -10.95 1.93 12.47
CA GLY A 82 -10.75 2.31 11.07
C GLY A 82 -9.38 1.87 10.53
N LEU A 83 -8.31 2.04 11.31
CA LEU A 83 -6.96 1.56 10.95
C LEU A 83 -6.89 0.04 10.78
N ILE A 84 -7.58 -0.73 11.63
CA ILE A 84 -7.63 -2.19 11.56
C ILE A 84 -8.37 -2.64 10.29
N ILE A 85 -9.50 -2.02 9.98
CA ILE A 85 -10.28 -2.33 8.76
C ILE A 85 -9.45 -2.04 7.51
N SER A 86 -8.79 -0.89 7.47
CA SER A 86 -7.88 -0.55 6.37
C SER A 86 -6.67 -1.48 6.30
N ALA A 87 -6.12 -1.94 7.43
CA ALA A 87 -5.04 -2.92 7.44
C ALA A 87 -5.48 -4.25 6.82
N PHE A 88 -6.71 -4.71 7.12
CA PHE A 88 -7.28 -5.91 6.52
C PHE A 88 -7.42 -5.77 5.00
N PHE A 89 -7.91 -4.63 4.53
CA PHE A 89 -8.01 -4.38 3.09
C PHE A 89 -6.65 -4.22 2.40
N TYR A 90 -5.67 -3.58 3.07
CA TYR A 90 -4.30 -3.53 2.56
C TYR A 90 -3.74 -4.95 2.40
N TYR A 91 -3.90 -5.81 3.42
CA TYR A 91 -3.46 -7.20 3.34
C TYR A 91 -4.08 -7.92 2.13
N PHE A 92 -5.37 -7.71 1.88
CA PHE A 92 -6.05 -8.25 0.71
C PHE A 92 -5.43 -7.77 -0.61
N LEU A 93 -5.20 -6.46 -0.77
CA LEU A 93 -4.54 -5.89 -1.94
C LEU A 93 -3.12 -6.47 -2.15
N LEU A 94 -2.41 -6.72 -1.06
CA LEU A 94 -1.07 -7.29 -1.13
C LEU A 94 -1.12 -8.76 -1.58
N CYS A 95 -2.08 -9.54 -1.08
CA CYS A 95 -2.31 -10.91 -1.53
C CYS A 95 -2.63 -10.98 -3.03
N THR A 96 -3.45 -10.06 -3.56
CA THR A 96 -3.75 -10.03 -4.99
C THR A 96 -2.50 -9.71 -5.81
N MET A 97 -1.70 -8.73 -5.40
CA MET A 97 -0.44 -8.41 -6.10
C MET A 97 0.57 -9.57 -6.13
N VAL A 98 0.66 -10.32 -5.02
CA VAL A 98 1.55 -11.48 -4.94
C VAL A 98 1.02 -12.64 -5.76
N GLN A 99 -0.29 -12.86 -5.75
CA GLN A 99 -0.93 -13.88 -6.58
C GLN A 99 -0.72 -13.57 -8.07
N ASP A 100 -0.92 -12.32 -8.50
CA ASP A 100 -0.68 -11.91 -9.89
C ASP A 100 0.78 -12.16 -10.32
N CYS A 101 1.73 -11.91 -9.41
CA CYS A 101 3.15 -12.19 -9.63
C CYS A 101 3.44 -13.70 -9.75
N ILE A 102 2.82 -14.52 -8.90
CA ILE A 102 2.95 -15.98 -8.97
C ILE A 102 2.33 -16.51 -10.26
N ASP A 103 1.15 -16.03 -10.65
CA ASP A 103 0.46 -16.45 -11.86
C ASP A 103 1.29 -16.09 -13.09
N GLN A 104 1.85 -14.87 -13.17
CA GLN A 104 2.79 -14.50 -14.24
C GLN A 104 4.01 -15.43 -14.30
N LEU A 105 4.58 -15.79 -13.15
CA LEU A 105 5.73 -16.69 -13.08
C LEU A 105 5.38 -18.11 -13.54
N ILE A 106 4.18 -18.61 -13.19
CA ILE A 106 3.69 -19.94 -13.59
C ILE A 106 3.34 -20.00 -15.07
N TYR A 107 2.71 -18.96 -15.63
CA TYR A 107 2.31 -18.92 -17.03
C TYR A 107 3.48 -18.59 -17.97
N TYR A 108 4.53 -17.93 -17.48
CA TYR A 108 5.70 -17.57 -18.28
C TYR A 108 6.32 -18.73 -19.07
N PRO A 109 6.61 -19.93 -18.50
CA PRO A 109 7.17 -21.04 -19.29
C PRO A 109 6.24 -21.50 -20.42
N ILE A 110 4.92 -21.44 -20.23
CA ILE A 110 3.93 -21.81 -21.25
C ILE A 110 3.94 -20.79 -22.39
N ILE A 111 3.94 -19.50 -22.05
CA ILE A 111 4.01 -18.40 -23.03
C ILE A 111 5.36 -18.44 -23.76
N PHE A 112 6.44 -18.64 -23.03
CA PHE A 112 7.78 -18.79 -23.58
C PHE A 112 7.84 -19.91 -24.61
N PHE A 113 7.34 -21.10 -24.29
CA PHE A 113 7.33 -22.21 -25.24
C PHE A 113 6.47 -21.89 -26.49
N LYS A 114 5.29 -21.30 -26.28
CA LYS A 114 4.35 -20.94 -27.36
C LYS A 114 4.92 -19.87 -28.29
N GLU A 115 5.47 -18.79 -27.75
CA GLU A 115 6.00 -17.66 -28.53
C GLU A 115 7.34 -17.97 -29.17
N TYR A 116 8.20 -18.70 -28.47
CA TYR A 116 9.45 -19.18 -29.05
C TYR A 116 9.19 -20.09 -30.25
N PHE A 117 8.20 -20.99 -30.16
CA PHE A 117 7.86 -21.90 -31.26
C PHE A 117 7.11 -21.19 -32.42
N MET A 118 6.18 -20.27 -32.13
CA MET A 118 5.39 -19.61 -33.17
C MET A 118 6.07 -18.39 -33.82
N LYS A 119 6.82 -17.60 -33.05
CA LYS A 119 7.39 -16.32 -33.51
C LYS A 119 8.92 -16.31 -33.52
N GLY A 120 9.58 -17.26 -32.86
CA GLY A 120 11.05 -17.26 -32.73
C GLY A 120 11.59 -16.12 -31.88
N GLU A 121 10.72 -15.38 -31.17
CA GLU A 121 11.07 -14.23 -30.33
C GLU A 121 11.06 -14.63 -28.86
N LYS A 122 11.92 -14.02 -28.05
CA LYS A 122 11.97 -14.27 -26.60
C LYS A 122 10.99 -13.33 -25.88
N PRO A 123 9.93 -13.83 -25.23
CA PRO A 123 9.06 -12.97 -24.44
C PRO A 123 9.83 -12.27 -23.32
N GLY A 124 9.55 -10.98 -23.11
CA GLY A 124 10.06 -10.25 -21.96
C GLY A 124 9.26 -10.60 -20.70
N LEU A 125 9.94 -11.08 -19.65
CA LEU A 125 9.33 -11.27 -18.33
C LEU A 125 9.38 -9.95 -17.54
N ASN A 126 8.24 -9.25 -17.47
CA ASN A 126 8.10 -8.03 -16.68
C ASN A 126 7.62 -8.34 -15.25
N LEU A 127 8.46 -8.97 -14.43
CA LEU A 127 8.12 -9.27 -13.04
C LEU A 127 8.29 -8.04 -12.14
N SER A 128 7.18 -7.45 -11.67
CA SER A 128 7.21 -6.26 -10.81
C SER A 128 7.42 -6.60 -9.32
N LEU A 129 8.48 -7.35 -9.00
CA LEU A 129 8.78 -7.77 -7.62
C LEU A 129 9.03 -6.57 -6.69
N THR A 130 9.51 -5.48 -7.26
CA THR A 130 9.73 -4.24 -6.54
C THR A 130 8.44 -3.65 -5.97
N SER A 131 7.34 -3.68 -6.74
CA SER A 131 6.04 -3.17 -6.30
C SER A 131 5.62 -3.84 -5.00
N ILE A 132 5.72 -5.17 -4.99
CA ILE A 132 5.38 -6.01 -3.84
C ILE A 132 6.26 -5.63 -2.64
N HIS A 133 7.58 -5.49 -2.82
CA HIS A 133 8.47 -5.13 -1.71
C HIS A 133 8.13 -3.77 -1.09
N ILE A 134 7.76 -2.78 -1.90
CA ILE A 134 7.39 -1.44 -1.41
C ILE A 134 6.03 -1.48 -0.70
N HIS A 135 5.01 -2.09 -1.31
CA HIS A 135 3.70 -2.22 -0.67
C HIS A 135 3.76 -3.05 0.61
N PHE A 136 4.58 -4.09 0.65
CA PHE A 136 4.82 -4.88 1.85
C PHE A 136 5.50 -4.06 2.95
N SER A 137 6.52 -3.28 2.62
CA SER A 137 7.20 -2.42 3.60
C SER A 137 6.26 -1.35 4.18
N LEU A 138 5.41 -0.76 3.33
CA LEU A 138 4.38 0.19 3.76
C LEU A 138 3.29 -0.46 4.61
N PHE A 139 2.92 -1.70 4.29
CA PHE A 139 1.99 -2.49 5.10
C PHE A 139 2.58 -2.80 6.49
N LEU A 140 3.87 -3.16 6.58
CA LEU A 140 4.53 -3.35 7.88
C LEU A 140 4.56 -2.05 8.69
N LEU A 141 4.85 -0.91 8.05
CA LEU A 141 4.79 0.41 8.69
C LEU A 141 3.37 0.72 9.20
N TRP A 142 2.34 0.38 8.42
CA TRP A 142 0.93 0.50 8.82
C TRP A 142 0.62 -0.36 10.06
N LEU A 143 1.04 -1.62 10.08
CA LEU A 143 0.84 -2.52 11.22
C LEU A 143 1.53 -2.00 12.49
N LEU A 144 2.71 -1.40 12.37
CA LEU A 144 3.39 -0.76 13.51
C LEU A 144 2.59 0.42 14.07
N ILE A 145 2.07 1.28 13.20
CA ILE A 145 1.22 2.42 13.61
C ILE A 145 -0.07 1.92 14.26
N CYS A 146 -0.72 0.93 13.65
CA CYS A 146 -1.92 0.28 14.20
C CYS A 146 -1.64 -0.36 15.57
N GLY A 147 -0.49 -1.03 15.73
CA GLY A 147 -0.06 -1.62 16.99
C GLY A 147 0.14 -0.60 18.10
N CYS A 148 0.70 0.58 17.78
CA CYS A 148 0.85 1.68 18.75
C CYS A 148 -0.52 2.20 19.25
N HIS A 149 -1.56 2.13 18.42
CA HIS A 149 -2.92 2.58 18.74
C HIS A 149 -3.85 1.45 19.21
N LEU A 150 -3.35 0.22 19.33
CA LEU A 150 -4.12 -0.94 19.76
C LEU A 150 -4.75 -0.78 21.17
N PRO A 151 -4.07 -0.18 22.17
CA PRO A 151 -4.69 0.09 23.47
C PRO A 151 -5.98 0.93 23.39
N CYS A 152 -6.06 1.88 22.46
CA CYS A 152 -7.26 2.70 22.26
C CYS A 152 -8.46 1.85 21.80
N SER A 153 -8.23 0.84 20.96
CA SER A 153 -9.29 -0.08 20.54
C SER A 153 -9.77 -0.97 21.69
N ILE A 154 -8.88 -1.40 22.57
CA ILE A 154 -9.23 -2.21 23.75
C ILE A 154 -10.10 -1.39 24.69
N GLU A 155 -9.70 -0.16 25.00
CA GLU A 155 -10.47 0.72 25.89
C GLU A 155 -11.82 1.11 25.28
N TRP A 156 -11.87 1.38 23.98
CA TRP A 156 -13.15 1.54 23.28
C TRP A 156 -14.03 0.29 23.38
N ALA A 157 -13.49 -0.90 23.13
CA ALA A 157 -14.25 -2.15 23.19
C ALA A 157 -14.80 -2.42 24.60
N ARG A 158 -14.02 -2.12 25.64
CA ARG A 158 -14.44 -2.23 27.05
C ARG A 158 -15.55 -1.24 27.39
N ASN A 159 -15.47 -0.02 26.87
CA ASN A 159 -16.43 1.04 27.16
C ASN A 159 -17.60 1.13 26.17
N TYR A 160 -17.66 0.23 25.18
CA TYR A 160 -18.62 0.26 24.08
C TYR A 160 -20.08 0.28 24.54
N HIS A 161 -20.37 -0.38 25.67
CA HIS A 161 -21.71 -0.41 26.24
C HIS A 161 -22.17 0.97 26.77
N HIS A 162 -21.25 1.82 27.22
CA HIS A 162 -21.57 3.12 27.80
C HIS A 162 -21.55 4.23 26.74
N SER A 163 -20.57 4.19 25.83
CA SER A 163 -20.48 5.11 24.71
C SER A 163 -20.04 4.38 23.46
N LYS A 164 -20.69 4.69 22.33
CA LYS A 164 -20.34 4.12 21.02
C LYS A 164 -19.06 4.72 20.44
N TYR A 165 -18.69 5.93 20.89
CA TYR A 165 -17.48 6.63 20.50
C TYR A 165 -16.52 6.79 21.68
N LEU A 166 -15.22 6.85 21.38
CA LEU A 166 -14.17 7.08 22.37
C LEU A 166 -13.88 8.59 22.46
N ASP A 167 -14.02 9.20 23.64
CA ASP A 167 -13.72 10.62 23.87
C ASP A 167 -12.89 10.79 25.17
N PRO A 168 -11.69 11.41 25.13
CA PRO A 168 -10.94 11.82 23.94
C PRO A 168 -10.26 10.64 23.22
N ASP A 169 -10.37 10.57 21.88
CA ASP A 169 -9.67 9.58 21.05
C ASP A 169 -8.32 10.11 20.48
N PRO A 170 -7.17 9.65 21.01
CA PRO A 170 -5.86 10.06 20.51
C PRO A 170 -5.50 9.44 19.15
N SER A 171 -6.22 8.41 18.70
CA SER A 171 -5.96 7.71 17.42
C SER A 171 -6.70 8.31 16.23
N LEU A 172 -7.68 9.19 16.48
CA LEU A 172 -8.55 9.73 15.43
C LEU A 172 -7.77 10.47 14.35
N ILE A 173 -6.90 11.42 14.74
CA ILE A 173 -6.12 12.23 13.79
C ILE A 173 -5.21 11.33 12.95
N THR A 174 -4.50 10.40 13.59
CA THR A 174 -3.65 9.43 12.91
C THR A 174 -4.43 8.60 11.90
N SER A 175 -5.62 8.10 12.29
CA SER A 175 -6.48 7.31 11.42
C SER A 175 -6.95 8.09 10.19
N LEU A 176 -7.39 9.34 10.36
CA LEU A 176 -7.84 10.17 9.25
C LEU A 176 -6.70 10.43 8.25
N ILE A 177 -5.52 10.76 8.73
CA ILE A 177 -4.34 11.00 7.89
C ILE A 177 -3.95 9.74 7.13
N LEU A 178 -3.81 8.60 7.82
CA LEU A 178 -3.39 7.34 7.21
C LEU A 178 -4.43 6.83 6.20
N ASN A 179 -5.72 6.84 6.54
CA ASN A 179 -6.75 6.38 5.62
C ASN A 179 -6.82 7.28 4.38
N THR A 180 -6.67 8.59 4.52
CA THR A 180 -6.58 9.51 3.37
C THR A 180 -5.36 9.17 2.49
N CYS A 181 -4.19 8.95 3.11
CA CYS A 181 -2.98 8.57 2.39
C CYS A 181 -3.12 7.22 1.68
N ALA A 182 -3.73 6.22 2.33
CA ALA A 182 -4.00 4.91 1.73
C ALA A 182 -4.92 5.01 0.51
N GLY A 183 -5.99 5.81 0.61
CA GLY A 183 -6.91 6.03 -0.50
C GLY A 183 -6.20 6.55 -1.76
N ILE A 184 -5.22 7.46 -1.58
CA ILE A 184 -4.39 7.96 -2.68
C ILE A 184 -3.38 6.88 -3.13
N LEU A 185 -2.63 6.32 -2.20
CA LEU A 185 -1.54 5.38 -2.46
C LEU A 185 -2.00 4.13 -3.21
N TRP A 186 -3.16 3.57 -2.85
CA TRP A 186 -3.68 2.36 -3.47
C TRP A 186 -4.22 2.56 -4.89
N GLN A 187 -4.47 3.80 -5.33
CA GLN A 187 -4.83 4.09 -6.72
C GLN A 187 -3.59 4.17 -7.63
N MET A 188 -2.41 4.31 -7.04
CA MET A 188 -1.19 4.56 -7.80
C MET A 188 -0.53 3.24 -8.20
N GLU A 189 -0.14 3.14 -9.47
CA GLU A 189 0.78 2.09 -9.93
C GLU A 189 2.19 2.38 -9.41
N ILE A 190 2.48 1.87 -8.21
CA ILE A 190 3.79 1.97 -7.55
C ILE A 190 4.59 0.70 -7.89
N PRO A 191 5.90 0.78 -8.20
CA PRO A 191 6.79 1.92 -8.02
C PRO A 191 7.36 2.44 -9.33
N LYS A 192 7.30 3.76 -9.51
CA LYS A 192 8.06 4.47 -10.53
C LYS A 192 9.52 4.55 -10.08
N ARG A 193 10.32 3.50 -10.28
CA ARG A 193 11.76 3.50 -9.96
C ARG A 193 12.53 4.20 -11.07
N ASN A 194 12.72 5.51 -10.96
CA ASN A 194 13.79 6.33 -11.58
C ASN A 194 13.51 7.82 -11.38
N LEU A 195 13.22 8.21 -10.13
CA LEU A 195 12.71 9.54 -9.83
C LEU A 195 13.77 10.42 -9.19
N LYS A 196 13.74 11.70 -9.57
CA LYS A 196 14.47 12.76 -8.87
C LYS A 196 14.05 12.74 -7.40
N PHE A 197 15.02 12.97 -6.50
CA PHE A 197 14.84 13.06 -5.04
C PHE A 197 14.69 11.76 -4.22
N TYR A 198 14.78 10.57 -4.82
CA TYR A 198 14.71 9.31 -4.06
C TYR A 198 15.85 9.16 -3.03
N LYS A 199 17.04 9.72 -3.32
CA LYS A 199 18.18 9.72 -2.39
C LYS A 199 17.88 10.53 -1.13
N GLN A 200 17.21 11.68 -1.29
CA GLN A 200 16.79 12.54 -0.18
C GLN A 200 15.72 11.85 0.67
N LEU A 201 14.73 11.19 0.04
CA LEU A 201 13.72 10.40 0.76
C LEU A 201 14.37 9.29 1.58
N SER A 202 15.33 8.55 0.99
CA SER A 202 16.06 7.50 1.70
C SER A 202 16.83 8.04 2.91
N ASN A 203 17.54 9.16 2.76
CA ASN A 203 18.23 9.81 3.88
C ASN A 203 17.27 10.23 5.00
N LEU A 204 16.08 10.74 4.65
CA LEU A 204 15.05 11.13 5.62
C LEU A 204 14.50 9.91 6.36
N CYS A 205 14.23 8.81 5.66
CA CYS A 205 13.80 7.57 6.30
C CYS A 205 14.86 7.03 7.26
N ILE A 206 16.14 7.06 6.87
CA ILE A 206 17.26 6.66 7.74
C ILE A 206 17.33 7.55 8.99
N ALA A 207 17.23 8.88 8.83
CA ALA A 207 17.22 9.81 9.95
C ALA A 207 16.02 9.56 10.88
N ALA A 208 14.84 9.32 10.32
CA ALA A 208 13.65 8.98 11.10
C ALA A 208 13.82 7.66 11.86
N SER A 209 14.47 6.63 11.26
CA SER A 209 14.77 5.38 11.96
C SER A 209 15.70 5.59 13.17
N ILE A 210 16.70 6.46 13.07
CA ILE A 210 17.59 6.81 14.20
C ILE A 210 16.78 7.50 15.31
N ILE A 211 15.94 8.47 14.95
CA ILE A 211 15.07 9.19 15.89
C ILE A 211 14.11 8.21 16.59
N LEU A 212 13.46 7.32 15.84
CA LEU A 212 12.57 6.29 16.37
C LEU A 212 13.30 5.36 17.34
N PHE A 213 14.52 4.94 17.00
CA PHE A 213 15.33 4.09 17.88
C PHE A 213 15.64 4.77 19.23
N LEU A 214 15.96 6.07 19.22
CA LEU A 214 16.23 6.84 20.43
C LEU A 214 14.96 7.06 21.28
N PHE A 215 13.85 7.46 20.66
CA PHE A 215 12.61 7.76 21.39
C PHE A 215 11.84 6.51 21.83
N CYS A 216 12.08 5.36 21.19
CA CYS A 216 11.40 4.11 21.53
C CYS A 216 11.54 3.73 23.01
N GLN A 217 12.71 4.01 23.59
CA GLN A 217 13.02 3.67 24.98
C GLN A 217 12.41 4.66 25.99
N THR A 218 12.22 5.91 25.61
CA THR A 218 11.86 6.99 26.55
C THR A 218 10.38 7.38 26.49
N ALA A 219 9.75 7.29 25.32
CA ALA A 219 8.41 7.85 25.11
C ALA A 219 7.67 7.14 23.97
N LEU A 220 7.06 5.98 24.26
CA LEU A 220 6.24 5.21 23.30
C LEU A 220 5.14 6.05 22.64
N PHE A 221 4.55 7.02 23.37
CA PHE A 221 3.49 7.90 22.85
C PHE A 221 3.95 8.83 21.71
N ARG A 222 5.26 9.09 21.58
CA ARG A 222 5.81 9.94 20.50
C ARG A 222 6.11 9.16 19.22
N ILE A 223 6.09 7.83 19.28
CA ILE A 223 6.44 6.98 18.13
C ILE A 223 5.37 7.06 17.04
N ALA A 224 4.09 6.92 17.43
CA ALA A 224 2.97 6.91 16.50
C ALA A 224 2.91 8.14 15.56
N PRO A 225 3.05 9.39 16.03
CA PRO A 225 3.07 10.55 15.15
C PRO A 225 4.30 10.60 14.23
N ILE A 226 5.48 10.13 14.70
CA ILE A 226 6.69 10.07 13.86
C ILE A 226 6.51 9.04 12.74
N LEU A 227 6.01 7.84 13.04
CA LEU A 227 5.72 6.83 12.02
C LEU A 227 4.67 7.31 11.02
N THR A 228 3.64 8.01 11.49
CA THR A 228 2.60 8.63 10.64
C THR A 228 3.20 9.67 9.69
N LEU A 229 4.11 10.52 10.20
CA LEU A 229 4.84 11.49 9.37
C LEU A 229 5.65 10.80 8.28
N VAL A 230 6.38 9.72 8.61
CA VAL A 230 7.15 8.95 7.63
C VAL A 230 6.24 8.40 6.54
N PHE A 231 5.09 7.84 6.91
CA PHE A 231 4.10 7.34 5.94
C PHE A 231 3.62 8.45 5.01
N VAL A 232 3.23 9.60 5.55
CA VAL A 232 2.79 10.79 4.79
C VAL A 232 3.88 11.27 3.84
N VAL A 233 5.13 11.39 4.29
CA VAL A 233 6.25 11.83 3.45
C VAL A 233 6.49 10.88 2.28
N ILE A 234 6.39 9.57 2.51
CA ILE A 234 6.47 8.58 1.43
C ILE A 234 5.31 8.77 0.44
N THR A 235 4.07 8.87 0.92
CA THR A 235 2.90 9.06 0.05
C THR A 235 2.99 10.36 -0.76
N LEU A 236 3.39 11.47 -0.14
CA LEU A 236 3.59 12.74 -0.82
C LEU A 236 4.67 12.63 -1.89
N HIS A 237 5.81 12.00 -1.57
CA HIS A 237 6.87 11.79 -2.55
C HIS A 237 6.39 10.94 -3.74
N GLN A 238 5.59 9.89 -3.51
CA GLN A 238 4.98 9.11 -4.59
C GLN A 238 3.96 9.93 -5.39
N CYS A 239 3.18 10.81 -4.74
CA CYS A 239 2.22 11.68 -5.40
C CYS A 239 2.92 12.71 -6.32
N PHE A 240 3.91 13.45 -5.79
CA PHE A 240 4.70 14.41 -6.54
C PHE A 240 5.41 13.78 -7.73
N SER A 241 5.91 12.55 -7.56
CA SER A 241 6.58 11.86 -8.65
C SER A 241 5.64 11.43 -9.76
N SER A 242 4.40 11.08 -9.43
CA SER A 242 3.41 10.76 -10.44
C SER A 242 3.03 12.00 -11.26
N TRP A 243 2.91 13.15 -10.60
CA TRP A 243 2.64 14.43 -11.26
C TRP A 243 3.76 14.84 -12.22
N ILE A 244 5.03 14.75 -11.78
CA ILE A 244 6.17 15.16 -12.61
C ILE A 244 6.31 14.28 -13.87
N GLY A 245 6.08 12.97 -13.75
CA GLY A 245 6.18 12.05 -14.89
C GLY A 245 5.11 12.27 -15.95
N VAL A 246 3.91 12.74 -15.56
CA VAL A 246 2.87 13.15 -16.50
C VAL A 246 3.30 14.39 -17.27
N GLN A 247 3.93 15.35 -16.59
CA GLN A 247 4.42 16.58 -17.21
C GLN A 247 5.52 16.29 -18.25
N ASP A 248 6.50 15.44 -17.91
CA ASP A 248 7.58 15.05 -18.83
C ASP A 248 7.02 14.37 -20.11
N LEU A 249 5.95 13.58 -20.01
CA LEU A 249 5.29 12.96 -21.16
C LEU A 249 4.61 14.00 -22.06
N ILE A 250 3.92 14.97 -21.46
CA ILE A 250 3.27 16.06 -22.20
C ILE A 250 4.31 16.88 -22.96
N ASP A 251 5.41 17.25 -22.29
CA ASP A 251 6.47 18.07 -22.88
C ASP A 251 7.16 17.33 -24.05
N ASN A 252 7.42 16.02 -23.91
CA ASN A 252 8.01 15.20 -24.98
C ASN A 252 7.07 15.02 -26.20
N GLN A 253 5.76 14.89 -25.98
CA GLN A 253 4.78 14.81 -27.07
C GLN A 253 4.68 16.13 -27.84
N VAL A 254 4.70 17.26 -27.13
CA VAL A 254 4.68 18.61 -27.76
C VAL A 254 5.97 18.86 -28.54
N SER A 255 7.13 18.48 -28.01
CA SER A 255 8.41 18.65 -28.70
C SER A 255 8.52 17.75 -29.94
N GLY A 256 8.04 16.51 -29.88
CA GLY A 256 8.00 15.59 -31.02
C GLY A 256 6.99 15.96 -32.11
N ALA A 257 5.97 16.77 -31.79
CA ALA A 257 5.02 17.30 -32.76
C ALA A 257 5.60 18.50 -33.55
N ASN A 258 6.39 19.35 -32.90
CA ASN A 258 7.05 20.49 -33.55
C ASN A 258 8.19 20.09 -34.51
N ASP A 259 8.84 18.94 -34.30
CA ASP A 259 9.92 18.44 -35.17
C ASP A 259 9.39 17.84 -36.50
N LYS A 260 8.08 17.62 -36.61
CA LYS A 260 7.43 17.07 -37.82
C LYS A 260 6.84 18.13 -38.76
N THR A 261 6.97 19.42 -38.46
CA THR A 261 6.55 20.47 -39.39
C THR A 261 7.69 20.75 -40.38
N PRO A 262 7.57 20.37 -41.68
CA PRO A 262 8.63 20.64 -42.63
C PRO A 262 8.79 22.16 -42.78
N GLN A 263 10.01 22.65 -42.57
CA GLN A 263 10.38 24.02 -42.90
C GLN A 263 10.04 24.25 -44.38
N LYS A 264 8.95 24.97 -44.64
CA LYS A 264 8.65 25.51 -45.96
C LYS A 264 9.79 26.47 -46.29
N LYS A 265 10.68 26.06 -47.20
CA LYS A 265 11.63 26.97 -47.85
C LYS A 265 10.81 28.14 -48.41
N VAL A 266 11.07 29.32 -47.88
CA VAL A 266 10.65 30.58 -48.47
C VAL A 266 11.61 30.80 -49.63
N GLU A 267 11.12 30.58 -50.85
CA GLU A 267 11.73 31.09 -52.09
C GLU A 267 11.53 32.61 -52.19
#